data_AF-A0A132GSF2-F1
#
_entry.id   AF-A0A132GSF2-F1
#
_cell.length_a   1.000
_cell.length_b   1.000
_cell.length_c   1.000
_cell.angle_alpha   90.00
_cell.angle_beta   90.00
_cell.angle_gamma   90.00
#
_symmetry.space_group_name_H-M   'P 1'
#
loop_
_entity.id
_entity.type
_entity.pdbx_description
1 polymer ?
#
loop_
_entity_poly.entity_id
_entity_poly.type
_entity_poly.pdbx_seq_one_letter_code
_entity_poly.pdbx_strand_id
1 'polypeptide(L)'
;MRKFFHWMLAAILTISGTMTVQAQMMKAADIEKYAKEKYGDKWLDAAKNLAEELTLDKNESLTYQQVILAEGKTKEQLYVALNYWATATFKDHNAITLNDKEAGCIIISSTISNIVEHTGTLNKYSVSITPVIRLDIKEGRVRVTYTVQNYDILRDISGGWLSPVDKDDKTFGDSKRKKGDMTNASLYDEQWEIARHYPFVQKDAQKRTCAKALVMTHAYSNAIIDKVEEALKNGIVGNEDDDWTTADGTVSHYADVWNPTHREHMATEMRGVAAYMSPGNRFFAPYYRHTTIDAWVTQNEDTIRPRTRLAMADVCAAFDHFQQQRDPSRPLVISGFSQGGMAVVELLKHISDETYRQLAAAYVLGYKVTEADMAVCSHIRPAQGETDTGVTVCYNTVKDVKYIKPVIAASDVCINPVNWRTDAIPATLHDTITIAVSTEHHVLVATGYSASEYPPYKDLINVGDIHSCEPWLYSECLAKNIAVRAEEWRKKQ
;
A
#
# COMPACT_ATOMS: atom_id res chain seq x y z
N MET A 1 -33.14 37.85 9.52
CA MET A 1 -34.19 36.83 9.60
C MET A 1 -33.67 35.60 8.84
N ARG A 2 -32.89 34.70 9.46
CA ARG A 2 -33.29 33.56 10.33
C ARG A 2 -34.27 32.59 9.62
N LYS A 3 -33.81 31.33 9.53
CA LYS A 3 -34.48 30.06 9.16
C LYS A 3 -34.31 29.60 7.71
N PHE A 4 -33.25 28.82 7.41
CA PHE A 4 -33.23 27.69 6.45
C PHE A 4 -31.94 26.85 6.61
N PHE A 5 -31.47 26.70 7.84
CA PHE A 5 -30.46 25.73 8.26
C PHE A 5 -31.17 24.87 9.31
N HIS A 6 -31.10 23.55 9.23
CA HIS A 6 -31.81 22.49 9.98
C HIS A 6 -32.78 21.71 9.08
N TRP A 7 -32.24 20.74 8.31
CA TRP A 7 -32.85 19.43 7.99
C TRP A 7 -31.82 18.59 7.20
N MET A 8 -30.61 18.41 7.75
CA MET A 8 -29.62 17.46 7.20
C MET A 8 -29.04 16.65 8.36
N LEU A 9 -29.92 15.90 9.01
CA LEU A 9 -29.59 14.97 10.09
C LEU A 9 -30.79 14.03 10.26
N ALA A 10 -30.84 12.96 9.47
CA ALA A 10 -31.37 11.65 9.86
C ALA A 10 -31.48 10.72 8.63
N ALA A 11 -31.00 9.49 8.83
CA ALA A 11 -31.30 8.28 8.09
C ALA A 11 -30.59 8.04 6.74
N ILE A 12 -29.32 7.61 6.82
CA ILE A 12 -28.90 6.38 6.13
C ILE A 12 -28.06 5.57 7.13
N LEU A 13 -28.74 4.67 7.85
CA LEU A 13 -28.09 3.57 8.56
C LEU A 13 -28.42 2.28 7.77
N THR A 14 -27.39 1.45 7.59
CA THR A 14 -27.42 0.01 7.27
C THR A 14 -27.91 -0.41 5.89
N ILE A 15 -26.98 -0.49 4.93
CA ILE A 15 -26.42 -1.78 4.46
C ILE A 15 -24.91 -1.56 4.25
N SER A 16 -24.12 -1.72 5.32
CA SER A 16 -22.66 -1.80 5.22
C SER A 16 -22.29 -3.19 4.70
N GLY A 17 -22.31 -3.36 3.39
CA GLY A 17 -21.45 -4.37 2.78
C GLY A 17 -20.02 -3.93 3.02
N THR A 18 -19.37 -4.48 4.05
CA THR A 18 -17.97 -4.22 4.36
C THR A 18 -17.12 -4.89 3.27
N MET A 19 -16.96 -4.22 2.14
CA MET A 19 -15.75 -4.44 1.36
C MET A 19 -14.61 -3.89 2.21
N THR A 20 -13.68 -4.74 2.62
CA THR A 20 -12.38 -4.29 3.14
C THR A 20 -11.63 -3.70 1.94
N VAL A 21 -11.66 -2.38 1.80
CA VAL A 21 -11.21 -1.71 0.58
C VAL A 21 -9.75 -1.26 0.73
N GLN A 22 -8.88 -1.96 0.01
CA GLN A 22 -7.43 -1.87 0.04
C GLN A 22 -6.83 -0.67 -0.73
N ALA A 23 -5.57 -0.31 -0.43
CA ALA A 23 -4.76 0.68 -1.17
C ALA A 23 -4.26 0.14 -2.53
N GLN A 24 -5.18 -0.12 -3.47
CA GLN A 24 -4.86 -0.46 -4.86
C GLN A 24 -5.84 0.25 -5.80
N MET A 25 -5.39 0.77 -6.94
CA MET A 25 -6.32 1.28 -7.97
C MET A 25 -7.32 0.18 -8.39
N MET A 26 -8.63 0.43 -8.23
CA MET A 26 -9.65 -0.55 -8.61
C MET A 26 -9.69 -0.73 -10.12
N LYS A 27 -9.80 -1.99 -10.57
CA LYS A 27 -10.01 -2.29 -11.98
C LYS A 27 -11.48 -2.06 -12.34
N ALA A 28 -11.76 -1.84 -13.63
CA ALA A 28 -13.12 -1.67 -14.13
C ALA A 28 -14.09 -2.79 -13.70
N ALA A 29 -13.64 -4.04 -13.68
CA ALA A 29 -14.47 -5.18 -13.24
C ALA A 29 -14.89 -5.09 -11.76
N ASP A 30 -13.99 -4.62 -10.88
CA ASP A 30 -14.27 -4.48 -9.44
C ASP A 30 -15.28 -3.35 -9.20
N ILE A 31 -15.12 -2.25 -9.94
CA ILE A 31 -16.05 -1.12 -9.92
C ILE A 31 -17.43 -1.56 -10.43
N GLU A 32 -17.49 -2.39 -11.47
CA GLU A 32 -18.76 -2.87 -12.02
C GLU A 32 -19.50 -3.76 -11.01
N LYS A 33 -18.77 -4.61 -10.29
CA LYS A 33 -19.36 -5.40 -9.20
C LYS A 33 -19.93 -4.50 -8.10
N TYR A 34 -19.14 -3.55 -7.61
CA TYR A 34 -19.59 -2.58 -6.60
C TYR A 34 -20.81 -1.78 -7.09
N ALA A 35 -20.80 -1.34 -8.34
CA ALA A 35 -21.88 -0.59 -8.94
C ALA A 35 -23.19 -1.39 -9.02
N LYS A 36 -23.13 -2.67 -9.41
CA LYS A 36 -24.30 -3.55 -9.47
C LYS A 36 -24.88 -3.82 -8.10
N GLU A 37 -24.04 -4.03 -7.10
CA GLU A 37 -24.47 -4.26 -5.72
C GLU A 37 -25.16 -3.03 -5.12
N LYS A 38 -24.65 -1.83 -5.40
CA LYS A 38 -25.14 -0.58 -4.79
C LYS A 38 -26.29 0.09 -5.57
N TYR A 39 -26.28 0.00 -6.89
CA TYR A 39 -27.22 0.74 -7.76
C TYR A 39 -28.05 -0.16 -8.69
N GLY A 40 -27.77 -1.46 -8.72
CA GLY A 40 -28.42 -2.42 -9.61
C GLY A 40 -27.73 -2.55 -10.97
N ASP A 41 -28.08 -3.61 -11.70
CA ASP A 41 -27.53 -3.94 -13.03
C ASP A 41 -28.31 -3.30 -14.20
N LYS A 42 -29.43 -2.63 -13.91
CA LYS A 42 -30.22 -1.84 -14.87
C LYS A 42 -29.65 -0.44 -15.00
N TRP A 43 -28.57 -0.31 -15.77
CA TRP A 43 -27.80 0.93 -15.89
C TRP A 43 -28.61 2.19 -16.25
N LEU A 44 -29.66 2.07 -17.07
CA LEU A 44 -30.51 3.19 -17.45
C LEU A 44 -31.31 3.74 -16.26
N ASP A 45 -31.86 2.85 -15.45
CA ASP A 45 -32.65 3.19 -14.27
C ASP A 45 -31.72 3.73 -13.18
N ALA A 46 -30.59 3.04 -12.95
CA ALA A 46 -29.55 3.48 -12.02
C ALA A 46 -29.03 4.89 -12.36
N ALA A 47 -28.68 5.15 -13.62
CA ALA A 47 -28.23 6.46 -14.08
C ALA A 47 -29.32 7.53 -13.95
N LYS A 48 -30.58 7.18 -14.21
CA LYS A 48 -31.71 8.10 -14.04
C LYS A 48 -31.87 8.51 -12.58
N ASN A 49 -31.85 7.54 -11.67
CA ASN A 49 -31.99 7.78 -10.24
C ASN A 49 -30.83 8.64 -9.72
N LEU A 50 -29.59 8.33 -10.12
CA LEU A 50 -28.44 9.16 -9.77
C LEU A 50 -28.57 10.59 -10.29
N ALA A 51 -29.06 10.78 -11.51
CA ALA A 51 -29.21 12.11 -12.12
C ALA A 51 -30.10 13.08 -11.32
N GLU A 52 -30.99 12.58 -10.45
CA GLU A 52 -31.85 13.42 -9.60
C GLU A 52 -31.04 14.17 -8.53
N GLU A 53 -29.87 13.64 -8.16
CA GLU A 53 -28.99 14.18 -7.11
C GLU A 53 -27.71 14.81 -7.67
N LEU A 54 -27.36 14.49 -8.92
CA LEU A 54 -26.14 14.98 -9.56
C LEU A 54 -26.34 16.38 -10.16
N THR A 55 -25.37 17.25 -9.93
CA THR A 55 -25.26 18.55 -10.60
C THR A 55 -23.90 18.67 -11.25
N LEU A 56 -23.85 19.30 -12.42
CA LEU A 56 -22.60 19.67 -13.06
C LEU A 56 -22.09 20.97 -12.43
N ASP A 57 -20.77 21.09 -12.31
CA ASP A 57 -20.15 22.32 -11.83
C ASP A 57 -20.16 23.41 -12.92
N LYS A 58 -19.61 24.58 -12.58
CA LYS A 58 -19.54 25.75 -13.48
C LYS A 58 -18.76 25.50 -14.78
N ASN A 59 -17.94 24.45 -14.83
CA ASN A 59 -17.17 24.03 -16.00
C ASN A 59 -17.85 22.85 -16.71
N GLU A 60 -19.12 22.63 -16.42
CA GLU A 60 -19.94 21.53 -16.94
C GLU A 60 -19.35 20.14 -16.64
N SER A 61 -18.57 20.04 -15.54
CA SER A 61 -17.92 18.79 -15.12
C SER A 61 -18.72 18.10 -14.02
N LEU A 62 -18.66 16.78 -14.00
CA LEU A 62 -19.23 15.97 -12.93
C LEU A 62 -18.28 16.01 -11.74
N THR A 63 -18.70 16.69 -10.66
CA THR A 63 -17.85 16.93 -9.49
C THR A 63 -18.52 16.42 -8.22
N TYR A 64 -17.81 15.55 -7.50
CA TYR A 64 -18.17 15.04 -6.19
C TYR A 64 -17.28 15.67 -5.13
N GLN A 65 -17.87 16.07 -4.01
CA GLN A 65 -17.12 16.67 -2.91
C GLN A 65 -17.59 16.13 -1.57
N GLN A 66 -16.64 15.63 -0.77
CA GLN A 66 -16.91 15.17 0.59
C GLN A 66 -15.85 15.70 1.55
N VAL A 67 -16.31 16.13 2.74
CA VAL A 67 -15.42 16.49 3.84
C VAL A 67 -15.40 15.34 4.83
N ILE A 68 -14.24 14.74 5.02
CA ILE A 68 -14.00 13.66 5.97
C ILE A 68 -13.41 14.30 7.24
N LEU A 69 -14.04 14.02 8.38
CA LEU A 69 -13.55 14.47 9.68
C LEU A 69 -12.49 13.49 10.20
N ALA A 70 -11.38 14.04 10.67
CA ALA A 70 -10.26 13.31 11.25
C ALA A 70 -9.84 14.02 12.55
N GLU A 71 -10.76 14.07 13.51
CA GLU A 71 -10.59 14.82 14.76
C GLU A 71 -9.31 14.40 15.50
N GLY A 72 -8.56 15.39 15.98
CA GLY A 72 -7.29 15.15 16.69
C GLY A 72 -6.07 14.92 15.79
N LYS A 73 -6.20 14.91 14.45
CA LYS A 73 -5.06 14.82 13.51
C LYS A 73 -4.66 16.20 12.96
N THR A 74 -3.36 16.52 13.00
CA THR A 74 -2.77 17.73 12.42
C THR A 74 -2.78 17.68 10.90
N LYS A 75 -2.59 18.84 10.27
CA LYS A 75 -2.48 18.96 8.82
C LYS A 75 -1.35 18.08 8.26
N GLU A 76 -0.22 18.02 8.96
CA GLU A 76 0.97 17.26 8.57
C GLU A 76 0.71 15.75 8.65
N GLN A 77 0.05 15.27 9.71
CA GLN A 77 -0.35 13.86 9.87
C GLN A 77 -1.21 13.39 8.70
N LEU A 78 -2.22 14.20 8.37
CA LEU A 78 -3.16 13.92 7.30
C LEU A 78 -2.47 13.96 5.93
N TYR A 79 -1.57 14.91 5.74
CA TYR A 79 -0.80 15.02 4.51
C TYR A 79 0.09 13.82 4.26
N VAL A 80 0.84 13.35 5.27
CA VAL A 80 1.69 12.18 5.10
C VAL A 80 0.86 10.92 4.82
N ALA A 81 -0.20 10.68 5.60
CA ALA A 81 -1.08 9.52 5.41
C ALA A 81 -1.64 9.46 3.99
N LEU A 82 -2.08 10.61 3.46
CA LEU A 82 -2.66 10.70 2.13
C LEU A 82 -1.63 10.68 1.01
N ASN A 83 -0.45 11.25 1.23
CA ASN A 83 0.66 11.15 0.28
C ASN A 83 1.13 9.69 0.13
N TYR A 84 1.21 8.97 1.24
CA TYR A 84 1.53 7.55 1.24
C TYR A 84 0.43 6.73 0.56
N TRP A 85 -0.83 6.92 0.93
CA TRP A 85 -1.97 6.28 0.26
C TRP A 85 -1.97 6.54 -1.25
N ALA A 86 -1.74 7.78 -1.68
CA ALA A 86 -1.72 8.16 -3.08
C ALA A 86 -0.59 7.43 -3.83
N THR A 87 0.62 7.43 -3.25
CA THR A 87 1.79 6.76 -3.83
C THR A 87 1.61 5.23 -3.91
N ALA A 88 1.01 4.61 -2.89
CA ALA A 88 0.73 3.19 -2.87
C ALA A 88 -0.39 2.78 -3.86
N THR A 89 -1.42 3.63 -3.99
CA THR A 89 -2.62 3.35 -4.79
C THR A 89 -2.39 3.58 -6.28
N PHE A 90 -1.73 4.69 -6.64
CA PHE A 90 -1.53 5.13 -8.01
C PHE A 90 -0.08 4.91 -8.43
N LYS A 91 0.16 3.75 -9.06
CA LYS A 91 1.49 3.24 -9.42
C LYS A 91 2.17 3.97 -10.59
N ASP A 92 1.43 4.80 -11.32
CA ASP A 92 1.99 5.66 -12.36
C ASP A 92 2.66 6.87 -11.69
N HIS A 93 3.97 7.01 -11.85
CA HIS A 93 4.75 8.10 -11.26
C HIS A 93 4.29 9.49 -11.72
N ASN A 94 3.54 9.59 -12.81
CA ASN A 94 2.94 10.85 -13.29
C ASN A 94 1.50 11.07 -12.80
N ALA A 95 0.90 10.11 -12.10
CA ALA A 95 -0.47 10.25 -11.63
C ALA A 95 -0.60 11.32 -10.55
N ILE A 96 0.42 11.53 -9.72
CA ILE A 96 0.41 12.62 -8.73
C ILE A 96 0.89 13.90 -9.42
N THR A 97 -0.06 14.71 -9.89
CA THR A 97 0.22 15.91 -10.70
C THR A 97 0.55 17.15 -9.86
N LEU A 98 0.15 17.16 -8.58
CA LEU A 98 0.57 18.18 -7.62
C LEU A 98 0.72 17.54 -6.24
N ASN A 99 1.80 17.87 -5.55
CA ASN A 99 2.04 17.42 -4.19
C ASN A 99 2.67 18.56 -3.37
N ASP A 100 1.83 19.35 -2.70
CA ASP A 100 2.23 20.55 -1.98
C ASP A 100 1.92 20.44 -0.49
N LYS A 101 2.96 20.20 0.30
CA LYS A 101 2.91 20.07 1.76
C LYS A 101 2.49 21.37 2.43
N GLU A 102 3.00 22.50 1.96
CA GLU A 102 2.75 23.81 2.57
C GLU A 102 1.30 24.25 2.32
N ALA A 103 0.81 24.10 1.09
CA ALA A 103 -0.59 24.33 0.77
C ALA A 103 -1.50 23.28 1.42
N GLY A 104 -1.00 22.06 1.66
CA GLY A 104 -1.80 20.91 2.10
C GLY A 104 -2.69 20.42 0.97
N CYS A 105 -2.13 20.30 -0.23
CA CYS A 105 -2.87 19.94 -1.42
C CYS A 105 -2.17 18.80 -2.16
N ILE A 106 -2.93 17.74 -2.44
CA ILE A 106 -2.49 16.64 -3.30
C ILE A 106 -3.48 16.57 -4.47
N ILE A 107 -2.99 16.62 -5.70
CA ILE A 107 -3.80 16.41 -6.91
C ILE A 107 -3.29 15.17 -7.61
N ILE A 108 -4.22 14.27 -7.89
CA ILE A 108 -3.98 13.00 -8.56
C ILE A 108 -4.83 12.96 -9.82
N SER A 109 -4.26 12.57 -10.94
CA SER A 109 -4.95 12.29 -12.18
C SER A 109 -4.48 10.96 -12.76
N SER A 110 -5.37 9.98 -12.82
CA SER A 110 -5.04 8.63 -13.28
C SER A 110 -6.19 8.07 -14.09
N THR A 111 -5.90 7.54 -15.28
CA THR A 111 -6.91 6.96 -16.16
C THR A 111 -7.36 5.59 -15.67
N ILE A 112 -8.67 5.34 -15.73
CA ILE A 112 -9.27 4.03 -15.59
C ILE A 112 -9.76 3.58 -16.95
N SER A 113 -9.12 2.55 -17.47
CA SER A 113 -9.43 2.04 -18.81
C SER A 113 -10.66 1.14 -18.81
N ASN A 114 -11.42 1.16 -19.90
CA ASN A 114 -12.46 0.19 -20.24
C ASN A 114 -13.56 0.05 -19.17
N ILE A 115 -14.06 1.18 -18.64
CA ILE A 115 -15.22 1.19 -17.73
C ILE A 115 -16.52 0.76 -18.45
N VAL A 116 -16.56 0.91 -19.78
CA VAL A 116 -17.62 0.39 -20.64
C VAL A 116 -16.99 -0.11 -21.93
N GLU A 117 -17.49 -1.23 -22.44
CA GLU A 117 -17.22 -1.70 -23.79
C GLU A 117 -18.52 -1.74 -24.59
N HIS A 118 -18.46 -1.29 -25.84
CA HIS A 118 -19.56 -1.36 -26.79
C HIS A 118 -19.15 -2.23 -27.97
N THR A 119 -19.99 -3.21 -28.29
CA THR A 119 -19.88 -4.01 -29.51
C THR A 119 -21.19 -3.93 -30.27
N GLY A 120 -21.22 -3.10 -31.31
CA GLY A 120 -22.33 -2.95 -32.24
C GLY A 120 -22.09 -3.70 -33.56
N THR A 121 -23.09 -3.68 -34.44
CA THR A 121 -23.01 -4.36 -35.75
C THR A 121 -21.94 -3.78 -36.66
N LEU A 122 -21.70 -2.46 -36.57
CA LEU A 122 -20.79 -1.71 -37.46
C LEU A 122 -19.65 -1.00 -36.72
N ASN A 123 -19.68 -0.97 -35.39
CA ASN A 123 -18.71 -0.24 -34.58
C ASN A 123 -18.41 -0.98 -33.29
N LYS A 124 -17.20 -0.79 -32.79
CA LYS A 124 -16.73 -1.36 -31.54
C LYS A 124 -15.80 -0.35 -30.89
N TYR A 125 -16.01 -0.06 -29.62
CA TYR A 125 -15.24 0.95 -28.90
C TYR A 125 -15.27 0.71 -27.40
N SER A 126 -14.28 1.23 -26.68
CA SER A 126 -14.26 1.26 -25.22
C SER A 126 -14.32 2.69 -24.69
N VAL A 127 -14.81 2.81 -23.47
CA VAL A 127 -14.96 4.07 -22.74
C VAL A 127 -14.08 4.00 -21.51
N SER A 128 -13.28 5.03 -21.29
CA SER A 128 -12.41 5.22 -20.13
C SER A 128 -12.71 6.56 -19.47
N ILE A 129 -12.20 6.78 -18.27
CA ILE A 129 -12.26 8.07 -17.59
C ILE A 129 -10.91 8.44 -17.01
N THR A 130 -10.61 9.74 -17.02
CA THR A 130 -9.41 10.32 -16.41
C THR A 130 -9.83 11.36 -15.38
N PRO A 131 -10.17 10.94 -14.15
CA PRO A 131 -10.54 11.87 -13.09
C PRO A 131 -9.38 12.73 -12.62
N VAL A 132 -9.74 13.88 -12.05
CA VAL A 132 -8.89 14.70 -11.20
C VAL A 132 -9.39 14.56 -9.76
N ILE A 133 -8.55 13.99 -8.91
CA ILE A 133 -8.80 13.80 -7.48
C ILE A 133 -7.96 14.82 -6.74
N ARG A 134 -8.61 15.78 -6.10
CA ARG A 134 -7.97 16.81 -5.29
C ARG A 134 -8.28 16.57 -3.82
N LEU A 135 -7.22 16.46 -3.02
CA LEU A 135 -7.27 16.38 -1.57
C LEU A 135 -6.83 17.73 -1.01
N ASP A 136 -7.76 18.47 -0.38
CA ASP A 136 -7.42 19.66 0.39
C ASP A 136 -7.38 19.31 1.87
N ILE A 137 -6.21 19.45 2.47
CA ILE A 137 -5.88 18.96 3.80
C ILE A 137 -5.78 20.15 4.75
N LYS A 138 -6.56 20.09 5.82
CA LYS A 138 -6.51 21.04 6.94
C LYS A 138 -6.42 20.24 8.23
N GLU A 139 -6.06 20.93 9.30
CA GLU A 139 -6.11 20.33 10.64
C GLU A 139 -7.51 19.77 10.92
N GLY A 140 -7.56 18.52 11.37
CA GLY A 140 -8.75 17.79 11.75
C GLY A 140 -9.68 17.36 10.62
N ARG A 141 -9.37 17.64 9.34
CA ARG A 141 -10.27 17.32 8.23
C ARG A 141 -9.61 17.32 6.86
N VAL A 142 -10.17 16.53 5.96
CA VAL A 142 -9.76 16.49 4.56
C VAL A 142 -10.98 16.67 3.68
N ARG A 143 -10.88 17.53 2.68
CA ARG A 143 -11.88 17.63 1.61
C ARG A 143 -11.37 16.86 0.40
N VAL A 144 -12.12 15.85 0.00
CA VAL A 144 -11.92 15.11 -1.25
C VAL A 144 -12.80 15.74 -2.31
N THR A 145 -12.20 16.14 -3.42
CA THR A 145 -12.90 16.60 -4.63
C THR A 145 -12.54 15.68 -5.77
N TYR A 146 -13.53 15.01 -6.35
CA TYR A 146 -13.36 14.13 -7.50
C TYR A 146 -14.08 14.74 -8.70
N THR A 147 -13.37 14.94 -9.80
CA THR A 147 -13.93 15.64 -10.97
C THR A 147 -13.64 14.87 -12.25
N VAL A 148 -14.65 14.68 -13.09
CA VAL A 148 -14.54 14.12 -14.44
C VAL A 148 -15.32 15.02 -15.40
N GLN A 149 -14.67 15.45 -16.48
CA GLN A 149 -15.31 16.30 -17.50
C GLN A 149 -15.74 15.50 -18.73
N ASN A 150 -14.90 14.54 -19.15
CA ASN A 150 -15.08 13.81 -20.40
C ASN A 150 -14.99 12.31 -20.20
N TYR A 151 -15.70 11.57 -21.05
CA TYR A 151 -15.42 10.17 -21.32
C TYR A 151 -14.40 10.06 -22.45
N ASP A 152 -13.36 9.26 -22.24
CA ASP A 152 -12.27 9.04 -23.20
C ASP A 152 -12.60 7.79 -24.04
N ILE A 153 -12.75 7.96 -25.35
CA ILE A 153 -13.25 6.91 -26.26
C ILE A 153 -12.12 6.36 -27.13
N LEU A 154 -11.97 5.05 -27.11
CA LEU A 154 -11.02 4.33 -27.97
C LEU A 154 -11.79 3.44 -28.94
N ARG A 155 -11.64 3.69 -30.24
CA ARG A 155 -12.32 2.94 -31.30
C ARG A 155 -11.46 1.78 -31.78
N ASP A 156 -12.11 0.63 -31.98
CA ASP A 156 -11.50 -0.51 -32.64
C ASP A 156 -11.69 -0.37 -34.17
N ILE A 157 -10.58 -0.24 -34.90
CA ILE A 157 -10.55 0.01 -36.36
C ILE A 157 -10.90 -1.26 -37.15
N SER A 158 -11.01 -2.42 -36.50
CA SER A 158 -11.51 -3.67 -37.10
C SER A 158 -13.05 -3.77 -37.13
N GLY A 159 -13.77 -2.68 -36.86
CA GLY A 159 -15.14 -2.67 -36.33
C GLY A 159 -16.23 -3.45 -37.07
N GLY A 160 -17.02 -4.20 -36.27
CA GLY A 160 -18.32 -4.80 -36.61
C GLY A 160 -18.33 -6.34 -36.61
N TRP A 161 -19.45 -6.97 -36.20
CA TRP A 161 -19.63 -8.45 -36.34
C TRP A 161 -19.47 -8.92 -37.81
N LEU A 162 -19.61 -8.00 -38.77
CA LEU A 162 -19.46 -8.25 -40.21
C LEU A 162 -18.07 -7.94 -40.77
N SER A 163 -17.12 -7.43 -39.95
CA SER A 163 -15.75 -7.21 -40.41
C SER A 163 -14.98 -8.54 -40.48
N PRO A 164 -14.08 -8.72 -41.46
CA PRO A 164 -13.29 -9.94 -41.57
C PRO A 164 -12.29 -9.98 -40.40
N VAL A 165 -12.55 -10.81 -39.40
CA VAL A 165 -11.68 -10.96 -38.23
C VAL A 165 -10.84 -12.23 -38.42
N ASP A 166 -9.51 -12.05 -38.44
CA ASP A 166 -8.57 -13.15 -38.24
C ASP A 166 -8.68 -13.63 -36.79
N LYS A 167 -8.93 -14.91 -36.56
CA LYS A 167 -9.44 -15.43 -35.27
C LYS A 167 -8.40 -15.41 -34.14
N ASP A 168 -7.14 -15.11 -34.44
CA ASP A 168 -6.01 -15.30 -33.53
C ASP A 168 -5.43 -14.03 -32.91
N ASP A 169 -5.96 -12.83 -33.20
CA ASP A 169 -5.44 -11.58 -32.60
C ASP A 169 -6.56 -10.70 -32.01
N LYS A 170 -7.04 -11.11 -30.84
CA LYS A 170 -7.96 -10.31 -30.01
C LYS A 170 -7.16 -9.45 -29.03
N THR A 171 -6.60 -8.34 -29.49
CA THR A 171 -6.13 -7.27 -28.60
C THR A 171 -7.01 -6.04 -28.76
N PHE A 172 -7.79 -5.74 -27.72
CA PHE A 172 -8.32 -4.40 -27.56
C PHE A 172 -7.14 -3.47 -27.25
N GLY A 173 -6.96 -2.47 -28.08
CA GLY A 173 -5.80 -1.59 -28.06
C GLY A 173 -4.72 -2.07 -29.01
N ASP A 174 -4.26 -1.14 -29.85
CA ASP A 174 -2.93 -1.13 -30.47
C ASP A 174 -2.74 -1.53 -31.94
N SER A 175 -3.78 -1.78 -32.74
CA SER A 175 -3.58 -1.97 -34.20
C SER A 175 -3.08 -0.71 -34.95
N LYS A 176 -2.92 0.43 -34.25
CA LYS A 176 -2.29 1.66 -34.75
C LYS A 176 -0.87 1.92 -34.24
N ARG A 177 -0.38 1.29 -33.16
CA ARG A 177 0.98 1.57 -32.65
C ARG A 177 1.88 0.35 -32.79
N LYS A 178 3.13 0.61 -33.14
CA LYS A 178 4.13 -0.43 -33.31
C LYS A 178 4.58 -0.91 -31.93
N LYS A 179 4.89 -2.20 -31.80
CA LYS A 179 5.56 -2.76 -30.63
C LYS A 179 6.81 -1.92 -30.29
N GLY A 180 6.80 -1.21 -29.17
CA GLY A 180 7.87 -0.29 -28.73
C GLY A 180 7.58 1.21 -28.92
N ASP A 181 6.37 1.59 -29.33
CA ASP A 181 5.94 2.99 -29.41
C ASP A 181 5.59 3.54 -28.01
N MET A 182 6.40 4.49 -27.51
CA MET A 182 6.24 5.14 -26.20
C MET A 182 5.36 6.41 -26.26
N THR A 183 4.57 6.61 -27.32
CA THR A 183 3.68 7.76 -27.40
C THR A 183 2.53 7.66 -26.39
N ASN A 184 2.29 8.79 -25.71
CA ASN A 184 1.48 8.98 -24.52
C ASN A 184 0.15 8.17 -24.47
N ALA A 185 -0.17 7.59 -23.30
CA ALA A 185 -1.42 6.90 -23.03
C ALA A 185 -2.66 7.84 -23.07
N SER A 186 -2.44 9.15 -23.24
CA SER A 186 -3.45 10.20 -23.35
C SER A 186 -4.15 10.34 -24.72
N LEU A 187 -3.91 9.46 -25.70
CA LEU A 187 -4.50 9.58 -27.04
C LEU A 187 -5.72 8.65 -27.18
N TYR A 188 -6.87 9.11 -26.70
CA TYR A 188 -8.20 8.64 -27.11
C TYR A 188 -8.50 9.08 -28.55
N ASP A 189 -9.34 8.34 -29.27
CA ASP A 189 -9.77 8.75 -30.63
C ASP A 189 -10.80 9.90 -30.54
N GLU A 190 -11.65 9.90 -29.51
CA GLU A 190 -12.66 10.93 -29.27
C GLU A 190 -12.84 11.20 -27.76
N GLN A 191 -13.30 12.40 -27.43
CA GLN A 191 -13.76 12.75 -26.09
C GLN A 191 -15.23 13.13 -26.12
N TRP A 192 -16.00 12.57 -25.20
CA TRP A 192 -17.42 12.85 -25.05
C TRP A 192 -17.63 13.67 -23.78
N GLU A 193 -18.00 14.93 -23.95
CA GLU A 193 -18.32 15.85 -22.84
C GLU A 193 -19.53 15.33 -22.07
N ILE A 194 -19.38 15.04 -20.78
CA ILE A 194 -20.45 14.44 -19.95
C ILE A 194 -21.73 15.27 -20.02
N ALA A 195 -21.60 16.61 -20.03
CA ALA A 195 -22.71 17.54 -20.12
C ALA A 195 -23.60 17.39 -21.36
N ARG A 196 -23.06 16.84 -22.45
CA ARG A 196 -23.77 16.67 -23.73
C ARG A 196 -24.41 15.30 -23.90
N HIS A 197 -24.29 14.43 -22.89
CA HIS A 197 -24.75 13.05 -22.95
C HIS A 197 -25.80 12.74 -21.89
N TYR A 198 -26.47 11.59 -22.04
CA TYR A 198 -27.41 11.12 -21.03
C TYR A 198 -26.69 10.93 -19.68
N PRO A 199 -27.27 11.38 -18.56
CA PRO A 199 -28.67 11.82 -18.37
C PRO A 199 -28.93 13.33 -18.54
N PHE A 200 -27.88 14.14 -18.69
CA PHE A 200 -28.01 15.60 -18.80
C PHE A 200 -28.68 16.06 -20.10
N VAL A 201 -28.59 15.22 -21.15
CA VAL A 201 -29.33 15.38 -22.41
C VAL A 201 -30.28 14.20 -22.63
N GLN A 202 -31.58 14.46 -22.74
CA GLN A 202 -32.60 13.40 -22.88
C GLN A 202 -32.49 12.62 -24.21
N LYS A 203 -32.09 13.29 -25.30
CA LYS A 203 -31.93 12.72 -26.64
C LYS A 203 -30.45 12.50 -26.94
N ASP A 204 -29.95 11.34 -26.54
CA ASP A 204 -28.56 10.93 -26.76
C ASP A 204 -28.52 9.59 -27.52
N ALA A 205 -27.79 9.55 -28.63
CA ALA A 205 -27.59 8.32 -29.40
C ALA A 205 -26.80 7.27 -28.60
N GLN A 206 -25.95 7.71 -27.66
CA GLN A 206 -25.12 6.87 -26.82
C GLN A 206 -25.73 6.57 -25.45
N LYS A 207 -27.04 6.85 -25.28
CA LYS A 207 -27.77 6.79 -24.01
C LYS A 207 -27.43 5.58 -23.13
N ARG A 208 -27.40 4.37 -23.70
CA ARG A 208 -27.11 3.13 -22.94
C ARG A 208 -25.67 3.07 -22.44
N THR A 209 -24.74 3.46 -23.29
CA THR A 209 -23.31 3.51 -23.00
C THR A 209 -23.03 4.56 -21.92
N CYS A 210 -23.54 5.78 -22.11
CA CYS A 210 -23.37 6.89 -21.16
C CYS A 210 -24.05 6.61 -19.82
N ALA A 211 -25.19 5.91 -19.80
CA ALA A 211 -25.81 5.47 -18.56
C ALA A 211 -24.91 4.56 -17.72
N LYS A 212 -24.33 3.51 -18.34
CA LYS A 212 -23.35 2.66 -17.63
C LYS A 212 -22.11 3.47 -17.22
N ALA A 213 -21.57 4.29 -18.12
CA ALA A 213 -20.38 5.08 -17.85
C ALA A 213 -20.58 6.05 -16.65
N LEU A 214 -21.76 6.67 -16.53
CA LEU A 214 -22.10 7.53 -15.40
C LEU A 214 -22.12 6.74 -14.09
N VAL A 215 -22.84 5.61 -14.05
CA VAL A 215 -22.95 4.79 -12.84
C VAL A 215 -21.57 4.28 -12.41
N MET A 216 -20.74 3.85 -13.36
CA MET A 216 -19.36 3.42 -13.11
C MET A 216 -18.49 4.56 -12.59
N THR A 217 -18.64 5.78 -13.13
CA THR A 217 -17.92 6.98 -12.68
C THR A 217 -18.30 7.33 -11.24
N HIS A 218 -19.59 7.32 -10.93
CA HIS A 218 -20.10 7.57 -9.58
C HIS A 218 -19.69 6.49 -8.58
N ALA A 219 -19.73 5.22 -8.98
CA ALA A 219 -19.25 4.11 -8.17
C ALA A 219 -17.77 4.28 -7.81
N TYR A 220 -16.94 4.66 -8.78
CA TYR A 220 -15.53 4.88 -8.54
C TYR A 220 -15.26 6.10 -7.66
N SER A 221 -15.99 7.22 -7.82
CA SER A 221 -15.82 8.38 -6.93
C SER A 221 -16.08 8.01 -5.48
N ASN A 222 -17.14 7.26 -5.20
CA ASN A 222 -17.45 6.80 -3.84
C ASN A 222 -16.38 5.86 -3.31
N ALA A 223 -15.93 4.90 -4.12
CA ALA A 223 -14.91 3.97 -3.66
C ALA A 223 -13.52 4.63 -3.48
N ILE A 224 -13.22 5.75 -4.15
CA ILE A 224 -12.06 6.59 -3.84
C ILE A 224 -12.24 7.32 -2.51
N ILE A 225 -13.41 7.91 -2.28
CA ILE A 225 -13.71 8.61 -1.02
C ILE A 225 -13.63 7.65 0.17
N ASP A 226 -14.23 6.46 0.05
CA ASP A 226 -14.19 5.40 1.07
C ASP A 226 -12.74 5.02 1.40
N LYS A 227 -11.86 4.89 0.38
CA LYS A 227 -10.43 4.61 0.56
C LYS A 227 -9.67 5.72 1.27
N VAL A 228 -9.96 6.97 0.91
CA VAL A 228 -9.37 8.13 1.57
C VAL A 228 -9.80 8.13 3.03
N GLU A 229 -11.08 7.90 3.31
CA GLU A 229 -11.61 7.83 4.68
C GLU A 229 -10.95 6.71 5.49
N GLU A 230 -10.76 5.53 4.89
CA GLU A 230 -10.09 4.40 5.52
C GLU A 230 -8.62 4.71 5.84
N ALA A 231 -7.87 5.24 4.86
CA ALA A 231 -6.48 5.64 5.05
C ALA A 231 -6.34 6.71 6.15
N LEU A 232 -7.33 7.59 6.28
CA LEU A 232 -7.39 8.60 7.33
C LEU A 232 -7.78 8.05 8.70
N LYS A 233 -8.60 7.00 8.78
CA LYS A 233 -9.03 6.40 10.05
C LYS A 233 -7.98 5.44 10.60
N ASN A 234 -7.64 4.44 9.81
CA ASN A 234 -6.89 3.28 10.27
C ASN A 234 -5.39 3.39 9.97
N GLY A 235 -4.97 4.36 9.14
CA GLY A 235 -3.61 4.36 8.60
C GLY A 235 -3.39 3.15 7.68
N ILE A 236 -2.15 2.93 7.26
CA ILE A 236 -1.77 1.65 6.65
C ILE A 236 -0.95 0.94 7.73
N VAL A 237 -1.64 0.18 8.59
CA VAL A 237 -0.99 -0.63 9.63
C VAL A 237 -0.43 -1.88 8.96
N GLY A 238 0.77 -2.29 9.37
CA GLY A 238 1.41 -3.52 8.90
C GLY A 238 0.53 -4.76 9.11
N ASN A 239 0.81 -5.80 8.31
CA ASN A 239 0.09 -7.07 8.11
C ASN A 239 -0.17 -7.97 9.33
N GLU A 240 -0.50 -7.42 10.48
CA GLU A 240 -0.85 -8.19 11.66
C GLU A 240 -2.36 -7.96 11.89
N ASP A 241 -3.17 -8.77 11.21
CA ASP A 241 -4.63 -8.78 11.42
C ASP A 241 -4.93 -9.15 12.89
N ASP A 242 -6.05 -8.65 13.44
CA ASP A 242 -6.57 -9.08 14.75
C ASP A 242 -6.92 -10.59 14.74
N ASP A 243 -7.09 -11.18 15.92
CA ASP A 243 -7.70 -12.50 16.02
C ASP A 243 -9.05 -12.53 15.27
N TRP A 244 -9.27 -13.56 14.46
CA TRP A 244 -10.46 -13.66 13.62
C TRP A 244 -11.16 -15.00 13.81
N THR A 245 -12.45 -15.04 13.50
CA THR A 245 -13.25 -16.26 13.65
C THR A 245 -13.39 -16.97 12.31
N THR A 246 -12.97 -18.23 12.28
CA THR A 246 -13.16 -19.13 11.13
C THR A 246 -14.64 -19.44 10.90
N ALA A 247 -14.99 -19.98 9.73
CA ALA A 247 -16.38 -20.25 9.37
C ALA A 247 -17.11 -21.24 10.33
N ASP A 248 -16.36 -22.03 11.10
CA ASP A 248 -16.90 -22.97 12.10
C ASP A 248 -17.05 -22.37 13.51
N GLY A 249 -16.71 -21.09 13.69
CA GLY A 249 -16.79 -20.39 14.97
C GLY A 249 -15.51 -20.43 15.81
N THR A 250 -14.43 -21.05 15.33
CA THR A 250 -13.16 -21.12 16.06
C THR A 250 -12.35 -19.84 15.88
N VAL A 251 -11.84 -19.28 16.98
CA VAL A 251 -10.90 -18.16 16.96
C VAL A 251 -9.54 -18.64 16.44
N SER A 252 -9.04 -17.98 15.40
CA SER A 252 -7.72 -18.19 14.83
C SER A 252 -6.78 -17.08 15.27
N HIS A 253 -5.59 -17.49 15.74
CA HIS A 253 -4.47 -16.61 16.09
C HIS A 253 -3.46 -16.47 14.95
N TYR A 254 -3.84 -16.89 13.74
CA TYR A 254 -2.96 -16.90 12.59
C TYR A 254 -3.68 -16.41 11.33
N ALA A 255 -2.95 -15.70 10.48
CA ALA A 255 -3.40 -15.41 9.13
C ALA A 255 -3.62 -16.71 8.34
N ASP A 256 -4.74 -16.80 7.65
CA ASP A 256 -5.00 -17.87 6.69
C ASP A 256 -4.42 -17.52 5.32
N VAL A 257 -3.38 -18.24 4.91
CA VAL A 257 -2.66 -18.03 3.63
C VAL A 257 -3.50 -18.38 2.39
N TRP A 258 -4.64 -19.07 2.57
CA TRP A 258 -5.60 -19.39 1.53
C TRP A 258 -6.79 -18.43 1.51
N ASN A 259 -6.99 -17.65 2.57
CA ASN A 259 -7.98 -16.59 2.60
C ASN A 259 -7.54 -15.45 1.65
N PRO A 260 -8.34 -15.11 0.62
CA PRO A 260 -7.96 -14.09 -0.36
C PRO A 260 -7.68 -12.73 0.26
N THR A 261 -8.42 -12.32 1.30
CA THR A 261 -8.26 -11.03 1.97
C THR A 261 -6.92 -10.97 2.71
N HIS A 262 -6.62 -11.95 3.56
CA HIS A 262 -5.34 -11.98 4.28
C HIS A 262 -4.15 -12.05 3.32
N ARG A 263 -4.27 -12.89 2.29
CA ARG A 263 -3.22 -13.05 1.28
C ARG A 263 -2.99 -11.77 0.49
N GLU A 264 -4.02 -10.98 0.28
CA GLU A 264 -3.91 -9.72 -0.43
C GLU A 264 -3.37 -8.60 0.49
N HIS A 265 -3.70 -8.58 1.79
CA HIS A 265 -3.00 -7.75 2.79
C HIS A 265 -1.49 -8.05 2.78
N MET A 266 -1.13 -9.34 2.93
CA MET A 266 0.24 -9.84 2.79
C MET A 266 0.92 -9.33 1.52
N ALA A 267 0.24 -9.44 0.37
CA ALA A 267 0.76 -8.99 -0.91
C ALA A 267 1.03 -7.48 -0.97
N THR A 268 0.26 -6.64 -0.26
CA THR A 268 0.48 -5.18 -0.26
C THR A 268 1.81 -4.80 0.36
N GLU A 269 2.09 -5.26 1.58
CA GLU A 269 3.37 -4.95 2.23
C GLU A 269 4.54 -5.60 1.48
N MET A 270 4.37 -6.83 0.98
CA MET A 270 5.38 -7.49 0.14
C MET A 270 5.71 -6.63 -1.10
N ARG A 271 4.71 -6.04 -1.76
CA ARG A 271 4.91 -5.14 -2.90
C ARG A 271 5.61 -3.85 -2.48
N GLY A 272 5.25 -3.26 -1.34
CA GLY A 272 5.91 -2.07 -0.81
C GLY A 272 7.40 -2.31 -0.55
N VAL A 273 7.74 -3.39 0.16
CA VAL A 273 9.14 -3.74 0.44
C VAL A 273 9.89 -4.10 -0.85
N ALA A 274 9.25 -4.84 -1.75
CA ALA A 274 9.84 -5.18 -3.04
C ALA A 274 10.18 -3.92 -3.87
N ALA A 275 9.41 -2.82 -3.76
CA ALA A 275 9.64 -1.63 -4.55
C ALA A 275 11.06 -1.04 -4.37
N TYR A 276 11.63 -1.14 -3.16
CA TYR A 276 12.98 -0.64 -2.88
C TYR A 276 14.03 -1.74 -2.67
N MET A 277 13.64 -2.98 -2.30
CA MET A 277 14.58 -4.09 -2.10
C MET A 277 14.81 -4.96 -3.35
N SER A 278 13.84 -5.03 -4.27
CA SER A 278 13.95 -5.88 -5.47
C SER A 278 14.80 -5.33 -6.62
N PRO A 279 14.99 -4.01 -6.81
CA PRO A 279 15.83 -3.51 -7.92
C PRO A 279 17.22 -4.13 -7.91
N GLY A 280 17.61 -4.79 -9.01
CA GLY A 280 18.90 -5.51 -9.13
C GLY A 280 18.95 -6.90 -8.47
N ASN A 281 17.86 -7.34 -7.82
CA ASN A 281 17.77 -8.56 -7.03
C ASN A 281 16.67 -9.51 -7.54
N ARG A 282 16.79 -10.80 -7.19
CA ARG A 282 15.67 -11.75 -7.31
C ARG A 282 14.94 -11.75 -5.97
N PHE A 283 13.80 -11.08 -5.90
CA PHE A 283 13.04 -10.93 -4.67
C PHE A 283 12.09 -12.11 -4.46
N PHE A 284 12.08 -12.66 -3.24
CA PHE A 284 11.20 -13.73 -2.81
C PHE A 284 10.65 -13.38 -1.44
N ALA A 285 9.34 -13.56 -1.24
CA ALA A 285 8.68 -13.42 0.04
C ALA A 285 7.63 -14.53 0.18
N PRO A 286 7.70 -15.36 1.24
CA PRO A 286 6.72 -16.42 1.44
C PRO A 286 5.42 -15.88 2.02
N TYR A 287 4.29 -16.45 1.61
CA TYR A 287 3.07 -16.38 2.40
C TYR A 287 3.17 -17.44 3.50
N TYR A 288 3.09 -17.02 4.76
CA TYR A 288 3.12 -17.92 5.90
C TYR A 288 1.97 -17.58 6.86
N ARG A 289 1.67 -18.48 7.80
CA ARG A 289 0.62 -18.25 8.80
C ARG A 289 1.13 -17.28 9.85
N HIS A 290 1.13 -15.99 9.52
CA HIS A 290 1.55 -14.91 10.42
C HIS A 290 0.76 -15.01 11.72
N THR A 291 1.40 -14.84 12.86
CA THR A 291 0.66 -14.71 14.12
C THR A 291 -0.02 -13.35 14.16
N THR A 292 -1.28 -13.31 14.62
CA THR A 292 -2.09 -12.10 14.77
C THR A 292 -1.45 -11.10 15.74
N ILE A 293 -1.77 -9.82 15.58
CA ILE A 293 -1.22 -8.76 16.45
C ILE A 293 -1.63 -8.94 17.92
N ASP A 294 -2.76 -9.62 18.17
CA ASP A 294 -3.28 -9.86 19.51
C ASP A 294 -2.34 -10.72 20.38
N ALA A 295 -1.48 -11.55 19.77
CA ALA A 295 -0.40 -12.19 20.52
C ALA A 295 0.57 -11.16 21.11
N TRP A 296 0.96 -10.17 20.31
CA TRP A 296 1.93 -9.13 20.67
C TRP A 296 1.35 -8.11 21.66
N VAL A 297 0.06 -7.80 21.55
CA VAL A 297 -0.67 -6.93 22.48
C VAL A 297 -0.59 -7.42 23.94
N THR A 298 -0.44 -8.73 24.16
CA THR A 298 -0.23 -9.29 25.50
C THR A 298 1.05 -8.78 26.16
N GLN A 299 2.03 -8.31 25.38
CA GLN A 299 3.36 -7.88 25.84
C GLN A 299 4.04 -8.91 26.74
N ASN A 300 3.70 -10.19 26.56
CA ASN A 300 4.16 -11.29 27.39
C ASN A 300 4.84 -12.34 26.50
N GLU A 301 6.15 -12.49 26.65
CA GLU A 301 6.93 -13.46 25.87
C GLU A 301 6.48 -14.92 26.07
N ASP A 302 5.97 -15.28 27.25
CA ASP A 302 5.47 -16.63 27.53
C ASP A 302 4.19 -16.92 26.75
N THR A 303 3.48 -15.88 26.30
CA THR A 303 2.31 -16.01 25.42
C THR A 303 2.70 -15.88 23.95
N ILE A 304 3.58 -14.93 23.61
CA ILE A 304 4.01 -14.66 22.24
C ILE A 304 4.79 -15.84 21.68
N ARG A 305 5.80 -16.34 22.41
CA ARG A 305 6.70 -17.39 21.89
C ARG A 305 5.95 -18.66 21.47
N PRO A 306 5.02 -19.24 22.27
CA PRO A 306 4.24 -20.39 21.81
C PRO A 306 3.36 -20.08 20.60
N ARG A 307 2.78 -18.87 20.53
CA ARG A 307 1.89 -18.45 19.44
C ARG A 307 2.62 -18.15 18.13
N THR A 308 3.92 -17.88 18.16
CA THR A 308 4.71 -17.63 16.94
C THR A 308 5.40 -18.88 16.39
N ARG A 309 5.46 -20.00 17.12
CA ARG A 309 6.15 -21.22 16.68
C ARG A 309 5.70 -21.72 15.31
N LEU A 310 4.39 -21.72 15.06
CA LEU A 310 3.85 -22.16 13.77
C LEU A 310 4.30 -21.25 12.63
N ALA A 311 4.23 -19.93 12.85
CA ALA A 311 4.67 -18.94 11.88
C ALA A 311 6.17 -19.09 11.56
N MET A 312 7.01 -19.27 12.58
CA MET A 312 8.46 -19.45 12.40
C MET A 312 8.79 -20.76 11.69
N ALA A 313 8.07 -21.84 11.98
CA ALA A 313 8.23 -23.13 11.30
C ALA A 313 7.86 -23.02 9.81
N ASP A 314 6.78 -22.30 9.48
CA ASP A 314 6.39 -22.04 8.09
C ASP A 314 7.48 -21.24 7.34
N VAL A 315 8.05 -20.22 7.98
CA VAL A 315 9.13 -19.42 7.40
C VAL A 315 10.37 -20.28 7.13
N CYS A 316 10.78 -21.13 8.07
CA CYS A 316 11.91 -22.04 7.88
C CYS A 316 11.65 -23.03 6.74
N ALA A 317 10.46 -23.64 6.69
CA ALA A 317 10.09 -24.56 5.63
C ALA A 317 10.05 -23.89 4.25
N ALA A 318 9.53 -22.65 4.17
CA ALA A 318 9.53 -21.89 2.94
C ALA A 318 10.95 -21.47 2.50
N PHE A 319 11.82 -21.15 3.46
CA PHE A 319 13.22 -20.85 3.19
C PHE A 319 13.96 -22.09 2.67
N ASP A 320 13.75 -23.26 3.26
CA ASP A 320 14.34 -24.52 2.76
C ASP A 320 13.93 -24.82 1.32
N HIS A 321 12.66 -24.56 0.98
CA HIS A 321 12.18 -24.68 -0.39
C HIS A 321 12.84 -23.68 -1.34
N PHE A 322 12.99 -22.43 -0.91
CA PHE A 322 13.72 -21.40 -1.67
C PHE A 322 15.19 -21.80 -1.90
N GLN A 323 15.87 -22.30 -0.87
CA GLN A 323 17.27 -22.73 -0.94
C GLN A 323 17.49 -23.83 -1.98
N GLN A 324 16.55 -24.76 -2.13
CA GLN A 324 16.62 -25.83 -3.15
C GLN A 324 16.57 -25.32 -4.59
N GLN A 325 16.01 -24.12 -4.82
CA GLN A 325 15.77 -23.58 -6.16
C GLN A 325 16.69 -22.42 -6.53
N ARG A 326 17.36 -21.82 -5.55
CA ARG A 326 18.18 -20.64 -5.79
C ARG A 326 19.55 -21.01 -6.37
N ASP A 327 20.16 -20.02 -7.02
CA ASP A 327 21.55 -20.09 -7.45
C ASP A 327 22.47 -19.80 -6.25
N PRO A 328 23.26 -20.78 -5.76
CA PRO A 328 24.12 -20.61 -4.59
C PRO A 328 25.33 -19.70 -4.85
N SER A 329 25.63 -19.37 -6.12
CA SER A 329 26.70 -18.42 -6.46
C SER A 329 26.31 -16.96 -6.19
N ARG A 330 25.02 -16.70 -5.93
CA ARG A 330 24.52 -15.36 -5.66
C ARG A 330 24.57 -15.06 -4.16
N PRO A 331 24.90 -13.80 -3.77
CA PRO A 331 24.80 -13.37 -2.39
C PRO A 331 23.37 -13.56 -1.89
N LEU A 332 23.25 -14.07 -0.66
CA LEU A 332 22.00 -14.19 0.06
C LEU A 332 21.81 -12.95 0.94
N VAL A 333 20.65 -12.30 0.79
CA VAL A 333 20.19 -11.25 1.71
C VAL A 333 18.88 -11.73 2.32
N ILE A 334 18.78 -11.69 3.65
CA ILE A 334 17.57 -12.02 4.39
C ILE A 334 17.09 -10.74 5.07
N SER A 335 15.81 -10.41 4.98
CA SER A 335 15.26 -9.22 5.63
C SER A 335 13.87 -9.50 6.16
N GLY A 336 13.56 -8.95 7.32
CA GLY A 336 12.23 -9.02 7.92
C GLY A 336 12.01 -7.88 8.89
N PHE A 337 10.75 -7.50 9.05
CA PHE A 337 10.32 -6.41 9.91
C PHE A 337 9.31 -6.89 10.95
N SER A 338 9.37 -6.39 12.19
CA SER A 338 8.48 -6.80 13.30
C SER A 338 8.55 -8.31 13.51
N GLN A 339 7.43 -9.03 13.41
CA GLN A 339 7.40 -10.50 13.38
C GLN A 339 8.32 -11.11 12.30
N GLY A 340 8.50 -10.43 11.17
CA GLY A 340 9.48 -10.83 10.16
C GLY A 340 10.93 -10.72 10.66
N GLY A 341 11.24 -9.74 11.52
CA GLY A 341 12.54 -9.60 12.16
C GLY A 341 12.82 -10.77 13.13
N MET A 342 11.80 -11.19 13.90
CA MET A 342 11.84 -12.44 14.67
C MET A 342 12.14 -13.64 13.75
N ALA A 343 11.48 -13.69 12.59
CA ALA A 343 11.72 -14.74 11.61
C ALA A 343 13.15 -14.75 11.07
N VAL A 344 13.79 -13.58 10.88
CA VAL A 344 15.21 -13.51 10.50
C VAL A 344 16.11 -14.10 11.58
N VAL A 345 15.87 -13.78 12.85
CA VAL A 345 16.62 -14.33 13.98
C VAL A 345 16.51 -15.86 14.02
N GLU A 346 15.29 -16.39 13.87
CA GLU A 346 15.06 -17.84 13.84
C GLU A 346 15.65 -18.50 12.58
N LEU A 347 15.59 -17.85 11.41
CA LEU A 347 16.24 -18.34 10.20
C LEU A 347 17.76 -18.44 10.36
N LEU A 348 18.42 -17.44 10.97
CA LEU A 348 19.86 -17.50 11.22
C LEU A 348 20.26 -18.68 12.10
N LYS A 349 19.39 -19.11 13.02
CA LYS A 349 19.57 -20.32 13.85
C LYS A 349 19.29 -21.60 13.07
N HIS A 350 18.40 -21.56 12.07
CA HIS A 350 17.99 -22.70 11.25
C HIS A 350 18.97 -23.01 10.10
N ILE A 351 19.57 -22.00 9.49
CA ILE A 351 20.44 -22.19 8.32
C ILE A 351 21.74 -22.94 8.66
N SER A 352 22.25 -23.70 7.69
CA SER A 352 23.56 -24.37 7.81
C SER A 352 24.73 -23.40 7.66
N ASP A 353 25.91 -23.77 8.18
CA ASP A 353 27.16 -23.04 7.96
C ASP A 353 27.46 -22.78 6.48
N GLU A 354 27.10 -23.73 5.60
CA GLU A 354 27.25 -23.58 4.15
C GLU A 354 26.37 -22.48 3.59
N THR A 355 25.11 -22.41 4.03
CA THR A 355 24.20 -21.34 3.66
C THR A 355 24.65 -20.01 4.25
N TYR A 356 25.12 -20.01 5.50
CA TYR A 356 25.62 -18.82 6.18
C TYR A 356 26.83 -18.21 5.45
N ARG A 357 27.74 -19.01 4.88
CA ARG A 357 28.85 -18.49 4.04
C ARG A 357 28.37 -17.69 2.83
N GLN A 358 27.14 -17.94 2.36
CA GLN A 358 26.53 -17.25 1.23
C GLN A 358 25.83 -15.94 1.66
N LEU A 359 25.72 -15.67 2.96
CA LEU A 359 25.04 -14.49 3.50
C LEU A 359 25.86 -13.21 3.27
N ALA A 360 25.31 -12.28 2.50
CA ALA A 360 25.80 -10.92 2.43
C ALA A 360 25.37 -10.13 3.67
N ALA A 361 24.08 -10.16 4.04
CA ALA A 361 23.57 -9.55 5.27
C ALA A 361 22.19 -10.09 5.66
N ALA A 362 21.89 -10.04 6.95
CA ALA A 362 20.58 -10.28 7.51
C ALA A 362 20.04 -8.98 8.17
N TYR A 363 18.83 -8.55 7.82
CA TYR A 363 18.20 -7.33 8.34
C TYR A 363 17.06 -7.70 9.28
N VAL A 364 17.30 -7.53 10.59
CA VAL A 364 16.32 -7.67 11.67
C VAL A 364 15.77 -6.29 11.98
N LEU A 365 14.69 -5.90 11.30
CA LEU A 365 14.11 -4.56 11.40
C LEU A 365 12.96 -4.57 12.41
N GLY A 366 12.84 -3.58 13.30
CA GLY A 366 11.73 -3.51 14.25
C GLY A 366 11.62 -4.77 15.13
N TYR A 367 12.73 -5.40 15.46
CA TYR A 367 12.77 -6.51 16.40
C TYR A 367 14.12 -6.53 17.10
N LYS A 368 14.21 -7.25 18.20
CA LYS A 368 15.42 -7.35 19.01
C LYS A 368 16.31 -8.51 18.59
N VAL A 369 17.61 -8.31 18.78
CA VAL A 369 18.61 -9.38 18.80
C VAL A 369 19.28 -9.31 20.15
N THR A 370 19.22 -10.41 20.91
CA THR A 370 19.71 -10.45 22.29
C THR A 370 21.07 -11.13 22.41
N GLU A 371 21.78 -10.91 23.52
CA GLU A 371 22.97 -11.67 23.90
C GLU A 371 22.70 -13.18 23.90
N ALA A 372 21.52 -13.59 24.35
CA ALA A 372 21.12 -14.99 24.34
C ALA A 372 21.04 -15.55 22.91
N ASP A 373 20.51 -14.78 21.95
CA ASP A 373 20.47 -15.18 20.54
C ASP A 373 21.88 -15.36 19.97
N MET A 374 22.78 -14.40 20.24
CA MET A 374 24.17 -14.45 19.77
C MET A 374 24.99 -15.56 20.43
N ALA A 375 24.72 -15.84 21.71
CA ALA A 375 25.41 -16.91 22.45
C ALA A 375 25.05 -18.31 21.95
N VAL A 376 23.82 -18.53 21.50
CA VAL A 376 23.38 -19.85 20.98
C VAL A 376 23.68 -20.03 19.49
N CYS A 377 23.89 -18.96 18.74
CA CYS A 377 24.08 -19.03 17.28
C CYS A 377 25.17 -18.08 16.77
N SER A 378 26.29 -18.67 16.35
CA SER A 378 27.43 -17.92 15.79
C SER A 378 27.14 -17.22 14.45
N HIS A 379 26.03 -17.57 13.77
CA HIS A 379 25.60 -16.88 12.55
C HIS A 379 25.08 -15.46 12.82
N ILE A 380 24.66 -15.16 14.05
CA ILE A 380 24.14 -13.85 14.43
C ILE A 380 25.31 -12.95 14.83
N ARG A 381 25.91 -12.30 13.84
CA ARG A 381 27.07 -11.41 14.03
C ARG A 381 26.68 -9.95 13.79
N PRO A 382 26.71 -9.05 14.78
CA PRO A 382 26.26 -7.68 14.60
C PRO A 382 27.12 -6.91 13.58
N ALA A 383 26.47 -6.14 12.71
CA ALA A 383 27.16 -5.20 11.82
C ALA A 383 27.84 -4.08 12.62
N GLN A 384 29.04 -3.68 12.17
CA GLN A 384 29.84 -2.59 12.73
C GLN A 384 30.07 -1.45 11.72
N GLY A 385 29.82 -1.70 10.43
CA GLY A 385 30.01 -0.75 9.35
C GLY A 385 29.20 -1.06 8.09
N GLU A 386 29.26 -0.12 7.14
CA GLU A 386 28.49 -0.14 5.89
C GLU A 386 28.83 -1.35 5.00
N THR A 387 30.11 -1.71 4.92
CA THR A 387 30.67 -2.71 4.00
C THR A 387 30.82 -4.11 4.62
N ASP A 388 30.37 -4.30 5.85
CA ASP A 388 30.42 -5.60 6.52
C ASP A 388 29.55 -6.62 5.78
N THR A 389 30.00 -7.88 5.72
CA THR A 389 29.28 -8.97 5.06
C THR A 389 29.13 -10.15 6.01
N GLY A 390 28.11 -10.99 5.85
CA GLY A 390 27.80 -12.06 6.79
C GLY A 390 27.48 -11.50 8.19
N VAL A 391 26.74 -10.40 8.23
CA VAL A 391 26.39 -9.68 9.45
C VAL A 391 24.89 -9.47 9.57
N THR A 392 24.46 -9.25 10.81
CA THR A 392 23.11 -8.91 11.23
C THR A 392 23.02 -7.40 11.45
N VAL A 393 22.19 -6.74 10.65
CA VAL A 393 21.72 -5.38 10.87
C VAL A 393 20.51 -5.47 11.78
N CYS A 394 20.53 -4.70 12.86
CA CYS A 394 19.41 -4.62 13.78
C CYS A 394 19.24 -3.17 14.21
N TYR A 395 18.00 -2.70 14.22
CA TYR A 395 17.63 -1.42 14.82
C TYR A 395 16.14 -1.39 15.14
N ASN A 396 15.82 -0.59 16.14
CA ASN A 396 14.47 -0.17 16.51
C ASN A 396 14.54 1.34 16.79
N THR A 397 13.49 2.09 16.45
CA THR A 397 13.49 3.55 16.49
C THR A 397 12.45 4.07 17.46
N VAL A 398 12.83 5.02 18.30
CA VAL A 398 11.96 5.72 19.26
C VAL A 398 12.24 7.22 19.22
N LYS A 399 11.29 8.03 19.69
CA LYS A 399 11.51 9.49 19.87
C LYS A 399 12.36 9.81 21.10
N ASP A 400 12.32 8.93 22.09
CA ASP A 400 13.03 9.02 23.37
C ASP A 400 13.08 7.60 23.97
N VAL A 401 14.14 7.31 24.71
CA VAL A 401 14.39 5.98 25.31
C VAL A 401 13.29 5.54 26.29
N LYS A 402 12.52 6.48 26.86
CA LYS A 402 11.37 6.15 27.72
C LYS A 402 10.22 5.47 26.97
N TYR A 403 10.19 5.54 25.64
CA TYR A 403 9.15 4.93 24.80
C TYR A 403 9.51 3.54 24.31
N ILE A 404 10.64 2.98 24.74
CA ILE A 404 11.04 1.62 24.39
C ILE A 404 9.97 0.63 24.84
N LYS A 405 9.58 -0.26 23.92
CA LYS A 405 8.71 -1.40 24.17
C LYS A 405 9.56 -2.67 24.25
N PRO A 406 9.85 -3.22 25.45
CA PRO A 406 10.84 -4.29 25.61
C PRO A 406 10.53 -5.57 24.81
N VAL A 407 9.25 -5.86 24.59
CA VAL A 407 8.82 -7.05 23.84
C VAL A 407 9.27 -7.00 22.37
N ILE A 408 9.47 -5.80 21.81
CA ILE A 408 9.96 -5.56 20.45
C ILE A 408 11.43 -5.12 20.46
N ALA A 409 11.77 -4.12 21.27
CA ALA A 409 12.97 -3.29 21.09
C ALA A 409 14.06 -3.46 22.17
N ALA A 410 13.93 -4.42 23.11
CA ALA A 410 15.00 -4.75 24.05
C ALA A 410 16.11 -5.56 23.36
N SER A 411 16.88 -4.87 22.50
CA SER A 411 18.00 -5.42 21.75
C SER A 411 19.32 -5.17 22.50
N ASP A 412 20.32 -6.01 22.23
CA ASP A 412 21.70 -5.80 22.69
C ASP A 412 22.60 -5.23 21.59
N VAL A 413 22.01 -4.97 20.41
CA VAL A 413 22.71 -4.48 19.22
C VAL A 413 21.88 -3.47 18.47
N CYS A 414 22.55 -2.45 17.93
CA CYS A 414 21.94 -1.39 17.13
C CYS A 414 22.98 -0.80 16.17
N ILE A 415 22.57 -0.58 14.92
CA ILE A 415 23.35 0.17 13.93
C ILE A 415 22.45 1.20 13.27
N ASN A 416 22.93 2.44 13.16
CA ASN A 416 22.20 3.52 12.53
C ASN A 416 22.18 3.33 11.00
N PRO A 417 21.02 3.10 10.35
CA PRO A 417 20.96 2.83 8.92
C PRO A 417 21.29 4.07 8.07
N VAL A 418 21.36 5.27 8.65
CA VAL A 418 21.64 6.51 7.91
C VAL A 418 23.14 6.71 7.69
N ASN A 419 23.98 6.27 8.61
CA ASN A 419 25.44 6.41 8.53
C ASN A 419 26.23 5.11 8.75
N TRP A 420 25.52 4.00 9.01
CA TRP A 420 26.06 2.67 9.30
C TRP A 420 27.06 2.63 10.46
N ARG A 421 26.84 3.46 11.49
CA ARG A 421 27.63 3.49 12.73
C ARG A 421 26.87 2.87 13.90
N THR A 422 27.62 2.35 14.86
CA THR A 422 27.11 1.80 16.12
C THR A 422 27.29 2.75 17.31
N ASP A 423 28.01 3.86 17.11
CA ASP A 423 28.19 4.90 18.14
C ASP A 423 27.11 5.99 18.08
N ALA A 424 27.13 6.88 19.06
CA ALA A 424 26.14 7.94 19.22
C ALA A 424 26.29 9.09 18.20
N ILE A 425 27.16 8.98 17.19
CA ILE A 425 27.32 10.04 16.20
C ILE A 425 26.03 10.14 15.36
N PRO A 426 25.34 11.29 15.39
CA PRO A 426 24.07 11.45 14.70
C PRO A 426 24.25 11.51 13.19
N ALA A 427 23.17 11.26 12.46
CA ALA A 427 23.05 11.48 11.03
C ALA A 427 21.70 12.09 10.68
N THR A 428 21.68 12.88 9.60
CA THR A 428 20.46 13.55 9.13
C THR A 428 19.79 12.71 8.05
N LEU A 429 18.51 12.41 8.24
CA LEU A 429 17.62 11.70 7.34
C LEU A 429 16.54 12.66 6.84
N HIS A 430 16.20 12.59 5.54
CA HIS A 430 15.15 13.40 4.90
C HIS A 430 15.30 14.90 5.21
N ASP A 431 16.54 15.40 5.22
CA ASP A 431 16.98 16.77 5.52
C ASP A 431 16.69 17.32 6.93
N THR A 432 15.67 16.79 7.63
CA THR A 432 15.17 17.38 8.88
C THR A 432 15.20 16.46 10.08
N ILE A 433 15.33 15.15 9.88
CA ILE A 433 15.24 14.16 10.96
C ILE A 433 16.66 13.80 11.41
N THR A 434 16.96 13.96 12.70
CA THR A 434 18.24 13.52 13.27
C THR A 434 18.08 12.14 13.87
N ILE A 435 18.89 11.18 13.42
CA ILE A 435 18.91 9.80 13.91
C ILE A 435 20.25 9.57 14.62
N ALA A 436 20.21 9.16 15.89
CA ALA A 436 21.39 8.81 16.67
C ALA A 436 21.19 7.48 17.40
N VAL A 437 22.28 6.71 17.59
CA VAL A 437 22.22 5.51 18.43
C VAL A 437 22.25 5.92 19.90
N SER A 438 21.28 5.45 20.68
CA SER A 438 21.40 5.39 22.13
C SER A 438 22.23 4.15 22.47
N THR A 439 23.52 4.34 22.74
CA THR A 439 24.46 3.23 22.96
C THR A 439 24.18 2.46 24.25
N GLU A 440 23.53 3.08 25.24
CA GLU A 440 23.13 2.41 26.48
C GLU A 440 21.92 1.48 26.27
N HIS A 441 20.97 1.89 25.42
CA HIS A 441 19.71 1.19 25.24
C HIS A 441 19.60 0.41 23.93
N HIS A 442 20.61 0.50 23.05
CA HIS A 442 20.67 -0.13 21.73
C HIS A 442 19.42 0.11 20.87
N VAL A 443 18.99 1.38 20.83
CA VAL A 443 17.90 1.85 19.95
C VAL A 443 18.31 3.13 19.23
N LEU A 444 17.63 3.44 18.13
CA LEU A 444 17.76 4.72 17.44
C LEU A 444 16.82 5.73 18.10
N VAL A 445 17.35 6.93 18.36
CA VAL A 445 16.57 8.08 18.81
C VAL A 445 16.38 9.02 17.63
N ALA A 446 15.13 9.21 17.21
CA ALA A 446 14.77 10.13 16.14
C ALA A 446 14.28 11.48 16.71
N THR A 447 15.01 12.53 16.41
CA THR A 447 14.67 13.92 16.76
C THR A 447 14.22 14.67 15.51
N GLY A 448 13.20 15.53 15.64
CA GLY A 448 12.65 16.29 14.50
C GLY A 448 11.64 15.52 13.65
N TYR A 449 11.25 14.31 14.08
CA TYR A 449 10.21 13.52 13.43
C TYR A 449 9.04 13.28 14.39
N SER A 450 7.84 13.75 14.02
CA SER A 450 6.65 13.60 14.86
C SER A 450 6.04 12.20 14.76
N ALA A 451 6.31 11.43 13.70
CA ALA A 451 5.74 10.09 13.45
C ALA A 451 4.23 9.98 13.68
N SER A 452 3.56 11.11 13.60
CA SER A 452 2.22 11.34 14.12
C SER A 452 1.16 10.72 13.18
N GLU A 453 1.54 10.51 11.92
CA GLU A 453 0.81 9.76 10.90
C GLU A 453 0.59 8.29 11.28
N TYR A 454 1.36 7.75 12.23
CA TYR A 454 1.20 6.40 12.78
C TYR A 454 0.56 6.48 14.17
N PRO A 455 -0.75 6.22 14.30
CA PRO A 455 -1.40 6.28 15.59
C PRO A 455 -0.87 5.18 16.51
N PRO A 456 -0.86 5.41 17.84
CA PRO A 456 -0.68 4.33 18.81
C PRO A 456 -1.64 3.18 18.53
N TYR A 457 -1.17 1.95 18.70
CA TYR A 457 -1.96 0.75 18.47
C TYR A 457 -2.07 -0.06 19.75
N LYS A 458 -3.28 -0.06 20.33
CA LYS A 458 -3.59 -0.67 21.64
C LYS A 458 -2.49 -0.26 22.65
N ASP A 459 -2.07 -1.18 23.51
CA ASP A 459 -0.94 -0.95 24.43
C ASP A 459 0.42 -1.36 23.84
N LEU A 460 0.44 -1.86 22.60
CA LEU A 460 1.64 -2.36 21.93
C LEU A 460 2.50 -1.23 21.37
N ILE A 461 1.92 -0.37 20.51
CA ILE A 461 2.62 0.76 19.88
C ILE A 461 2.20 2.04 20.58
N ASN A 462 3.17 2.83 21.06
CA ASN A 462 2.91 4.03 21.86
C ASN A 462 3.24 5.32 21.08
N VAL A 463 2.89 6.47 21.65
CA VAL A 463 3.04 7.80 21.01
C VAL A 463 4.47 8.18 20.63
N GLY A 464 5.49 7.56 21.22
CA GLY A 464 6.89 7.81 20.89
C GLY A 464 7.59 6.65 20.21
N ASP A 465 6.84 5.61 19.85
CA ASP A 465 7.30 4.49 19.07
C ASP A 465 7.27 4.83 17.58
N ILE A 466 8.34 4.50 16.84
CA ILE A 466 8.46 4.75 15.39
C ILE A 466 8.36 3.43 14.61
N HIS A 467 8.17 2.31 15.30
CA HIS A 467 8.08 0.94 14.77
C HIS A 467 7.29 0.85 13.45
N SER A 468 6.04 1.30 13.42
CA SER A 468 5.13 1.17 12.27
C SER A 468 5.63 1.75 10.95
N CYS A 469 6.69 2.56 10.97
CA CYS A 469 7.22 3.22 9.77
C CYS A 469 8.66 2.85 9.42
N GLU A 470 9.36 2.09 10.25
CA GLU A 470 10.79 1.85 10.08
C GLU A 470 11.20 1.27 8.71
N PRO A 471 10.46 0.32 8.10
CA PRO A 471 10.80 -0.17 6.77
C PRO A 471 10.76 0.93 5.70
N TRP A 472 9.86 1.89 5.86
CA TRP A 472 9.60 2.96 4.91
C TRP A 472 10.50 4.17 5.15
N LEU A 473 10.66 4.55 6.43
CA LEU A 473 11.47 5.68 6.87
C LEU A 473 12.91 5.56 6.38
N TYR A 474 13.47 4.36 6.40
CA TYR A 474 14.85 4.08 6.02
C TYR A 474 15.00 3.42 4.64
N SER A 475 13.94 3.36 3.84
CA SER A 475 13.90 2.60 2.57
C SER A 475 15.05 2.94 1.60
N GLU A 476 15.37 4.22 1.42
CA GLU A 476 16.49 4.64 0.56
C GLU A 476 17.86 4.18 1.10
N CYS A 477 18.06 4.26 2.41
CA CYS A 477 19.29 3.81 3.05
C CYS A 477 19.45 2.30 2.92
N LEU A 478 18.37 1.55 3.18
CA LEU A 478 18.33 0.10 3.03
C LEU A 478 18.62 -0.33 1.59
N ALA A 479 17.98 0.30 0.59
CA ALA A 479 18.20 -0.01 -0.82
C ALA A 479 19.67 0.15 -1.23
N LYS A 480 20.29 1.28 -0.84
CA LYS A 480 21.72 1.55 -1.09
C LYS A 480 22.61 0.50 -0.43
N ASN A 481 22.36 0.20 0.84
CA ASN A 481 23.23 -0.69 1.60
C ASN A 481 23.10 -2.16 1.21
N ILE A 482 21.91 -2.62 0.81
CA ILE A 482 21.73 -3.96 0.23
C ILE A 482 22.62 -4.11 -1.01
N ALA A 483 22.68 -3.10 -1.87
CA ALA A 483 23.55 -3.11 -3.04
C ALA A 483 25.03 -3.14 -2.65
N VAL A 484 25.46 -2.28 -1.71
CA VAL A 484 26.83 -2.24 -1.19
C VAL A 484 27.25 -3.60 -0.65
N ARG A 485 26.48 -4.20 0.27
CA ARG A 485 26.85 -5.48 0.89
C ARG A 485 26.81 -6.65 -0.08
N ALA A 486 25.90 -6.63 -1.06
CA ALA A 486 25.90 -7.63 -2.13
C ALA A 486 27.14 -7.51 -3.02
N GLU A 487 27.65 -6.30 -3.27
CA GLU A 487 28.90 -6.07 -4.01
C GLU A 487 30.12 -6.50 -3.18
N GLU A 488 30.20 -6.07 -1.92
CA GLU A 488 31.30 -6.41 -1.02
C GLU A 488 31.38 -7.93 -0.75
N TRP A 489 30.25 -8.63 -0.68
CA TRP A 489 30.24 -10.08 -0.57
C TRP A 489 30.86 -10.74 -1.80
N ARG A 490 30.54 -10.23 -3.02
CA ARG A 490 31.10 -10.76 -4.28
C ARG A 490 32.61 -10.53 -4.39
N LYS A 491 33.14 -9.43 -3.85
CA LYS A 491 34.60 -9.15 -3.82
C LYS A 491 35.38 -10.14 -2.94
N LYS A 492 34.69 -10.82 -2.01
CA LYS A 492 35.30 -11.77 -1.06
C LYS A 492 35.20 -13.23 -1.50
N GLN A 493 34.46 -13.53 -2.57
CA GLN A 493 34.44 -14.85 -3.21
C GLN A 493 35.60 -14.97 -4.18
#